data_AF-A0A938GAZ4-F1
#
_entry.id   AF-A0A938GAZ4-F1
#
_cell.length_a   1.000
_cell.length_b   1.000
_cell.length_c   1.000
_cell.angle_alpha   90.00
_cell.angle_beta   90.00
_cell.angle_gamma   90.00
#
_symmetry.space_group_name_H-M   'P 1'
#
loop_
_entity.id
_entity.type
_entity.pdbx_description
1 polymer ?
#
loop_
_entity_poly.entity_id
_entity_poly.type
_entity_poly.pdbx_seq_one_letter_code
_entity_poly.pdbx_strand_id
1 'polypeptide(L)'
;MSALPNSLRKAEVELATGKTLAAAIAGHPFLKGLSPDHLRVLADNAMRVQFEEGDFIFREGDPANRFYLIESGQIALESRTAEEPSLVIQTIGLGEVLGWSWLFPPYYWHFDARAIQPAAAIFFYGTRLREQCEDDHDLGYELMTRVTSVVIQRLQATRKQLRGS
;
A
#
# COMPACT_ATOMS: atom_id res chain seq x y z
N MET A 1 -27.36 -19.67 16.41
CA MET A 1 -26.59 -18.41 16.33
C MET A 1 -25.93 -18.35 14.95
N SER A 2 -26.69 -17.91 13.94
CA SER A 2 -26.23 -17.84 12.55
C SER A 2 -25.41 -16.55 12.38
N ALA A 3 -24.15 -16.68 12.00
CA ALA A 3 -23.28 -15.57 11.66
C ALA A 3 -23.82 -14.86 10.41
N LEU A 4 -23.96 -13.54 10.50
CA LEU A 4 -24.43 -12.69 9.40
C LEU A 4 -23.48 -12.79 8.19
N PRO A 5 -23.99 -12.77 6.95
CA PRO A 5 -23.17 -12.85 5.74
C PRO A 5 -22.17 -11.69 5.63
N ASN A 6 -20.94 -12.01 5.23
CA ASN A 6 -19.78 -11.11 5.06
C ASN A 6 -20.00 -9.94 4.07
N SER A 7 -21.11 -9.95 3.33
CA SER A 7 -21.54 -8.90 2.40
C SER A 7 -22.07 -7.64 3.11
N LEU A 8 -22.64 -7.78 4.32
CA LEU A 8 -23.17 -6.64 5.08
C LEU A 8 -22.08 -5.79 5.73
N ARG A 9 -20.94 -6.40 6.12
CA ARG A 9 -19.76 -5.69 6.63
C ARG A 9 -19.10 -4.78 5.59
N LYS A 10 -19.15 -5.14 4.31
CA LYS A 10 -18.58 -4.30 3.23
C LYS A 10 -19.32 -2.97 3.05
N ALA A 11 -20.66 -2.98 3.22
CA ALA A 11 -21.48 -1.78 3.04
C ALA A 11 -21.42 -0.83 4.24
N GLU A 12 -21.29 -1.34 5.48
CA GLU A 12 -21.18 -0.50 6.68
C GLU A 12 -19.82 0.23 6.78
N VAL A 13 -18.75 -0.36 6.24
CA VAL A 13 -17.40 0.24 6.23
C VAL A 13 -17.32 1.44 5.27
N GLU A 14 -18.17 1.51 4.26
CA GLU A 14 -18.18 2.60 3.27
C GLU A 14 -18.70 3.94 3.87
N LEU A 15 -19.43 3.89 4.98
CA LEU A 15 -20.09 5.03 5.64
C LEU A 15 -19.30 5.64 6.81
N ALA A 16 -18.24 4.99 7.31
CA ALA A 16 -17.60 5.37 8.58
C ALA A 16 -16.64 6.57 8.48
N THR A 17 -16.26 7.01 7.28
CA THR A 17 -15.51 8.25 7.04
C THR A 17 -16.22 9.00 5.93
N GLY A 18 -16.84 10.14 6.20
CA GLY A 18 -17.72 10.87 5.26
C GLY A 18 -17.08 11.42 3.97
N LYS A 19 -15.92 10.89 3.55
CA LYS A 19 -15.26 11.16 2.28
C LYS A 19 -15.34 9.95 1.35
N THR A 20 -15.80 10.18 0.13
CA THR A 20 -15.78 9.19 -0.94
C THR A 20 -14.36 8.65 -1.18
N LEU A 21 -14.25 7.42 -1.67
CA LEU A 21 -12.96 6.81 -2.03
C LEU A 21 -12.15 7.72 -2.97
N ALA A 22 -12.80 8.24 -4.00
CA ALA A 22 -12.18 9.17 -4.95
C ALA A 22 -11.63 10.44 -4.27
N ALA A 23 -12.35 11.02 -3.30
CA ALA A 23 -11.89 12.19 -2.56
C ALA A 23 -10.69 11.87 -1.66
N ALA A 24 -10.64 10.68 -1.07
CA ALA A 24 -9.50 10.24 -0.26
C ALA A 24 -8.24 10.02 -1.13
N ILE A 25 -8.40 9.39 -2.30
CA ILE A 25 -7.32 9.20 -3.29
C ILE A 25 -6.79 10.55 -3.78
N ALA A 26 -7.67 11.45 -4.21
CA ALA A 26 -7.29 12.78 -4.69
C ALA A 26 -6.59 13.64 -3.61
N GLY A 27 -6.95 13.44 -2.34
CA GLY A 27 -6.35 14.15 -1.21
C GLY A 27 -5.05 13.54 -0.69
N HIS A 28 -4.64 12.36 -1.16
CA HIS A 28 -3.49 11.66 -0.60
C HIS A 28 -2.16 12.30 -1.06
N PRO A 29 -1.20 12.59 -0.15
CA PRO A 29 0.05 13.29 -0.50
C PRO A 29 0.86 12.63 -1.63
N PHE A 30 0.91 11.30 -1.64
CA PHE A 30 1.57 10.53 -2.69
C PHE A 30 1.02 10.80 -4.09
N LEU A 31 -0.28 11.09 -4.22
CA LEU A 31 -0.96 11.27 -5.49
C LEU A 31 -1.11 12.75 -5.89
N LYS A 32 -0.53 13.66 -5.11
CA LYS A 32 -0.57 15.09 -5.37
C LYS A 32 -0.02 15.39 -6.77
N GLY A 33 -0.73 16.26 -7.49
CA GLY A 33 -0.32 16.72 -8.82
C GLY A 33 -0.71 15.79 -9.98
N LEU A 34 -1.29 14.62 -9.72
CA LEU A 34 -1.88 13.81 -10.79
C LEU A 34 -3.07 14.51 -11.42
N SER A 35 -3.26 14.28 -12.72
CA SER A 35 -4.42 14.79 -13.45
C SER A 35 -5.73 14.19 -12.90
N PRO A 36 -6.88 14.87 -13.05
CA PRO A 36 -8.17 14.30 -12.68
C PRO A 36 -8.48 12.96 -13.36
N ASP A 37 -8.04 12.78 -14.60
CA ASP A 37 -8.22 11.52 -15.33
C ASP A 37 -7.38 10.39 -14.75
N HIS A 38 -6.11 10.65 -14.40
CA HIS A 38 -5.25 9.67 -13.72
C HIS A 38 -5.78 9.31 -12.33
N LEU A 39 -6.29 10.29 -11.57
CA LEU A 39 -6.93 10.04 -10.28
C LEU A 39 -8.19 9.18 -10.42
N ARG A 40 -8.97 9.36 -11.49
CA ARG A 40 -10.13 8.52 -11.80
C ARG A 40 -9.70 7.09 -12.12
N VAL A 41 -8.68 6.90 -12.97
CA VAL A 41 -8.11 5.58 -13.26
C VAL A 41 -7.68 4.86 -11.98
N LEU A 42 -7.00 5.58 -11.07
CA LEU A 42 -6.62 5.04 -9.77
C LEU A 42 -7.83 4.66 -8.91
N ALA A 43 -8.85 5.53 -8.84
CA ALA A 43 -10.07 5.27 -8.08
C ALA A 43 -10.85 4.05 -8.60
N ASP A 44 -10.92 3.86 -9.92
CA ASP A 44 -11.56 2.71 -10.56
C ASP A 44 -10.85 1.38 -10.30
N ASN A 45 -9.62 1.44 -9.77
CA ASN A 45 -8.78 0.30 -9.43
C ASN A 45 -8.48 0.21 -7.93
N ALA A 46 -9.25 0.91 -7.10
CA ALA A 46 -9.01 1.00 -5.67
C ALA A 46 -10.16 0.43 -4.83
N MET A 47 -9.83 -0.03 -3.63
CA MET A 47 -10.81 -0.39 -2.60
C MET A 47 -10.25 -0.11 -1.21
N ARG A 48 -11.13 0.23 -0.27
CA ARG A 48 -10.77 0.30 1.15
C ARG A 48 -10.65 -1.09 1.76
N VAL A 49 -9.69 -1.24 2.65
CA VAL A 49 -9.43 -2.45 3.43
C VAL A 49 -9.05 -2.07 4.85
N GLN A 50 -9.37 -2.96 5.79
CA GLN A 50 -9.02 -2.83 7.20
C GLN A 50 -8.25 -4.07 7.64
N PHE A 51 -7.38 -3.88 8.62
CA PHE A 51 -6.54 -4.90 9.22
C PHE A 51 -6.63 -4.80 10.75
N GLU A 52 -6.68 -5.95 11.41
CA GLU A 52 -6.54 -6.04 12.86
C GLU A 52 -5.05 -6.05 13.25
N GLU A 53 -4.76 -5.77 14.51
CA GLU A 53 -3.39 -5.90 15.02
C GLU A 53 -2.90 -7.35 14.88
N GLY A 54 -1.70 -7.52 14.33
CA GLY A 54 -1.10 -8.81 14.06
C GLY A 54 -1.38 -9.37 12.66
N ASP A 55 -2.32 -8.79 11.91
CA ASP A 55 -2.62 -9.23 10.55
C ASP A 55 -1.44 -9.00 9.61
N PHE A 56 -1.14 -10.01 8.79
CA PHE A 56 -0.21 -9.86 7.68
C PHE A 56 -0.95 -9.32 6.46
N ILE A 57 -0.55 -8.14 6.00
CA ILE A 57 -1.06 -7.53 4.76
C ILE A 57 -0.52 -8.30 3.55
N PHE A 58 0.75 -8.66 3.60
CA PHE A 58 1.39 -9.56 2.64
C PHE A 58 2.63 -10.21 3.26
N ARG A 59 3.08 -11.31 2.63
CA ARG A 59 4.30 -12.01 3.00
C ARG A 59 5.39 -11.82 1.94
N GLU A 60 6.62 -11.79 2.40
CA GLU A 60 7.81 -11.91 1.56
C GLU A 60 7.71 -13.16 0.67
N GLY A 61 8.07 -13.00 -0.61
CA GLY A 61 8.00 -14.06 -1.61
C GLY A 61 6.62 -14.24 -2.26
N ASP A 62 5.55 -13.66 -1.71
CA ASP A 62 4.23 -13.69 -2.36
C ASP A 62 4.18 -12.73 -3.56
N PRO A 63 3.31 -12.98 -4.55
CA PRO A 63 3.11 -12.06 -5.67
C PRO A 63 2.68 -10.65 -5.23
N ALA A 64 3.43 -9.65 -5.66
CA ALA A 64 3.14 -8.23 -5.46
C ALA A 64 2.21 -7.72 -6.56
N ASN A 65 0.90 -7.86 -6.34
CA ASN A 65 -0.13 -7.40 -7.26
C ASN A 65 -0.93 -6.19 -6.75
N ARG A 66 -0.47 -5.55 -5.67
CA ARG A 66 -1.15 -4.43 -5.02
C ARG A 66 -0.16 -3.41 -4.49
N PHE A 67 -0.63 -2.20 -4.23
CA PHE A 67 0.00 -1.27 -3.28
C PHE A 67 -1.07 -0.61 -2.44
N TYR A 68 -0.64 0.05 -1.37
CA TYR A 68 -1.53 0.57 -0.34
C TYR A 68 -1.18 2.00 0.01
N LEU A 69 -2.20 2.82 0.21
CA LEU A 69 -2.11 4.14 0.82
C LEU A 69 -2.71 4.04 2.22
N ILE A 70 -1.93 4.37 3.25
CA ILE A 70 -2.33 4.13 4.64
C ILE A 70 -3.20 5.30 5.13
N GLU A 71 -4.45 5.00 5.49
CA GLU A 71 -5.44 5.96 5.99
C GLU A 71 -5.44 6.05 7.52
N SER A 72 -4.99 5.02 8.24
CA SER A 72 -4.80 5.01 9.69
C SER A 72 -3.99 3.80 10.16
N GLY A 73 -3.54 3.84 11.43
CA GLY A 73 -2.81 2.75 12.07
C GLY A 73 -1.31 2.76 11.77
N GLN A 74 -0.66 1.65 12.09
CA GLN A 74 0.77 1.45 11.87
C GLN A 74 1.04 0.03 11.35
N ILE A 75 1.92 -0.04 10.37
CA ILE A 75 2.33 -1.28 9.70
C ILE A 75 3.84 -1.40 9.80
N ALA A 76 4.33 -2.51 10.32
CA ALA A 76 5.74 -2.85 10.28
C ALA A 76 6.07 -3.56 8.96
N LEU A 77 7.11 -3.08 8.27
CA LEU A 77 7.84 -3.85 7.27
C LEU A 77 8.96 -4.62 7.94
N GLU A 78 8.94 -5.93 7.74
CA GLU A 78 9.81 -6.85 8.47
C GLU A 78 10.56 -7.74 7.48
N SER A 79 11.85 -7.95 7.71
CA SER A 79 12.64 -8.96 6.98
C SER A 79 12.68 -10.22 7.81
N ARG A 80 12.41 -11.38 7.19
CA ARG A 80 12.68 -12.65 7.85
C ARG A 80 14.17 -12.94 7.76
N THR A 81 14.75 -13.40 8.86
CA THR A 81 16.07 -14.02 8.89
C THR A 81 15.88 -15.49 9.25
N ALA A 82 16.75 -16.37 8.76
CA ALA A 82 16.61 -17.80 8.96
C ALA A 82 16.81 -18.23 10.44
N GLU A 83 17.46 -17.37 11.24
CA GLU A 83 17.99 -17.72 12.56
C GLU A 83 17.51 -16.78 13.69
N GLU A 84 16.86 -15.65 13.38
CA GLU A 84 16.46 -14.63 14.37
C GLU A 84 14.98 -14.21 14.25
N PRO A 85 14.40 -13.61 15.30
CA PRO A 85 13.09 -12.97 15.20
C PRO A 85 13.09 -11.88 14.11
N SER A 86 11.97 -11.74 13.42
CA SER A 86 11.80 -10.83 12.28
C SER A 86 12.28 -9.41 12.59
N LEU A 87 13.22 -8.91 11.79
CA LEU A 87 13.79 -7.56 11.96
C LEU A 87 12.84 -6.53 11.36
N VAL A 88 12.36 -5.59 12.19
CA VAL A 88 11.57 -4.45 11.72
C VAL A 88 12.50 -3.48 10.98
N ILE A 89 12.32 -3.39 9.67
CA ILE A 89 13.07 -2.48 8.80
C ILE A 89 12.50 -1.06 8.88
N GLN A 90 11.17 -0.95 8.86
CA GLN A 90 10.48 0.34 8.84
C GLN A 90 9.07 0.21 9.43
N THR A 91 8.61 1.24 10.13
CA THR A 91 7.20 1.43 10.45
C THR A 91 6.58 2.43 9.50
N ILE A 92 5.44 2.09 8.91
CA ILE A 92 4.68 2.86 7.95
C ILE A 92 3.35 3.26 8.59
N GLY A 93 2.99 4.53 8.52
CA GLY A 93 1.77 5.07 9.11
C GLY A 93 0.98 5.97 8.15
N LEU A 94 0.07 6.75 8.74
CA LEU A 94 -0.83 7.66 8.03
C LEU A 94 -0.13 8.50 6.97
N GLY A 95 -0.68 8.49 5.74
CA GLY A 95 -0.22 9.30 4.62
C GLY A 95 0.99 8.74 3.89
N GLU A 96 1.54 7.61 4.36
CA GLU A 96 2.63 6.91 3.70
C GLU A 96 2.10 5.81 2.75
N VAL A 97 2.99 5.37 1.86
CA VAL A 97 2.70 4.30 0.91
C VAL A 97 3.31 3.00 1.40
N LEU A 98 2.60 1.91 1.22
CA LEU A 98 3.11 0.56 1.41
C LEU A 98 3.13 -0.19 0.06
N GLY A 99 4.31 -0.73 -0.26
CA GLY A 99 4.52 -1.58 -1.42
C GLY A 99 4.94 -0.84 -2.69
N TRP A 100 6.14 -1.16 -3.19
CA TRP A 100 6.66 -0.73 -4.50
C TRP A 100 6.96 -1.91 -5.43
N SER A 101 7.04 -3.13 -4.88
CA SER A 101 7.29 -4.36 -5.64
C SER A 101 6.28 -4.60 -6.76
N TRP A 102 5.07 -4.06 -6.65
CA TRP A 102 4.05 -4.24 -7.68
C TRP A 102 4.40 -3.60 -9.02
N LEU A 103 5.26 -2.57 -9.04
CA LEU A 103 5.58 -1.83 -10.25
C LEU A 103 6.83 -2.36 -10.96
N PHE A 104 7.73 -3.03 -10.23
CA PHE A 104 9.01 -3.48 -10.76
C PHE A 104 9.09 -5.02 -10.80
N PRO A 105 9.47 -5.62 -11.95
CA PRO A 105 9.76 -7.05 -12.03
C PRO A 105 10.80 -7.48 -10.97
N PRO A 106 10.72 -8.69 -10.42
CA PRO A 106 9.84 -9.80 -10.80
C PRO A 106 8.44 -9.77 -10.15
N TYR A 107 8.02 -8.66 -9.56
CA TYR A 107 6.71 -8.50 -8.90
C TYR A 107 6.48 -9.43 -7.71
N TYR A 108 7.49 -9.57 -6.85
CA TYR A 108 7.38 -10.29 -5.58
C TYR A 108 7.67 -9.37 -4.41
N TRP A 109 7.02 -9.62 -3.28
CA TRP A 109 7.28 -8.89 -2.05
C TRP A 109 8.67 -9.20 -1.52
N HIS A 110 9.43 -8.14 -1.24
CA HIS A 110 10.78 -8.25 -0.68
C HIS A 110 10.80 -8.28 0.86
N PHE A 111 9.65 -8.05 1.50
CA PHE A 111 9.49 -7.96 2.95
C PHE A 111 8.12 -8.48 3.34
N ASP A 112 7.97 -8.89 4.60
CA ASP A 112 6.65 -9.03 5.23
C ASP A 112 6.09 -7.65 5.57
N ALA A 113 4.77 -7.51 5.50
CA ALA A 113 4.06 -6.36 6.05
C ALA A 113 3.04 -6.83 7.08
N ARG A 114 3.17 -6.34 8.31
CA ARG A 114 2.31 -6.71 9.44
C ARG A 114 1.71 -5.48 10.11
N ALA A 115 0.40 -5.48 10.33
CA ALA A 115 -0.25 -4.46 11.12
C ALA A 115 0.19 -4.60 12.59
N ILE A 116 0.79 -3.54 13.15
CA ILE A 116 1.19 -3.50 14.57
C ILE A 116 0.19 -2.72 15.43
N GLN A 117 -0.80 -2.12 14.78
CA GLN A 117 -2.00 -1.50 15.35
C GLN A 117 -3.14 -1.71 14.35
N PRO A 118 -4.44 -1.68 14.76
CA PRO A 118 -5.55 -1.69 13.83
C PRO A 118 -5.37 -0.59 12.77
N ALA A 119 -5.47 -0.98 11.50
CA ALA A 119 -5.10 -0.11 10.37
C ALA A 119 -6.17 -0.11 9.28
N ALA A 120 -6.32 1.04 8.62
CA ALA A 120 -7.13 1.18 7.42
C ALA A 120 -6.25 1.66 6.27
N ALA A 121 -6.53 1.16 5.06
CA ALA A 121 -5.80 1.53 3.87
C ALA A 121 -6.70 1.50 2.64
N ILE A 122 -6.27 2.22 1.60
CA ILE A 122 -6.77 2.05 0.24
C ILE A 122 -5.78 1.16 -0.48
N PHE A 123 -6.20 -0.02 -0.93
CA PHE A 123 -5.38 -0.83 -1.83
C PHE A 123 -5.75 -0.59 -3.28
N PHE A 124 -4.77 -0.76 -4.16
CA PHE A 124 -4.92 -0.64 -5.61
C PHE A 124 -4.59 -1.95 -6.30
N TYR A 125 -5.33 -2.30 -7.35
CA TYR A 125 -5.04 -3.48 -8.19
C TYR A 125 -3.86 -3.21 -9.13
N GLY A 126 -2.66 -3.56 -8.69
CA GLY A 126 -1.41 -3.31 -9.39
C GLY A 126 -1.32 -3.95 -10.77
N THR A 127 -1.86 -5.17 -10.97
CA THR A 127 -1.84 -5.82 -12.29
C THR A 127 -2.58 -5.00 -13.35
N ARG A 128 -3.80 -4.56 -13.04
CA ARG A 128 -4.60 -3.75 -13.97
C ARG A 128 -4.01 -2.35 -14.16
N LEU A 129 -3.46 -1.76 -13.11
CA LEU A 129 -2.78 -0.48 -13.23
C LEU A 129 -1.53 -0.55 -14.10
N ARG A 130 -0.77 -1.66 -14.05
CA ARG A 130 0.36 -1.85 -14.96
C ARG A 130 -0.11 -1.90 -16.42
N GLU A 131 -1.16 -2.65 -16.73
CA GLU A 131 -1.74 -2.67 -18.08
C GLU A 131 -2.15 -1.26 -18.54
N GLN A 132 -2.79 -0.49 -17.67
CA GLN A 132 -3.18 0.90 -17.97
C GLN A 132 -1.99 1.85 -18.13
N CYS A 133 -0.85 1.55 -17.49
CA CYS A 133 0.39 2.32 -17.70
C CYS A 133 1.02 2.03 -19.07
N GLU A 134 0.82 0.84 -19.63
CA GLU A 134 1.26 0.52 -21.00
C GLU A 134 0.36 1.21 -22.05
N ASP A 135 -0.93 1.39 -21.73
CA ASP A 135 -1.86 2.13 -22.60
C ASP A 135 -1.68 3.65 -22.49
N ASP A 136 -1.38 4.17 -21.30
CA ASP A 136 -1.11 5.57 -21.00
C ASP A 136 0.26 5.71 -20.30
N HIS A 137 1.29 5.99 -21.09
CA HIS A 137 2.65 6.16 -20.58
C HIS A 137 2.84 7.40 -19.70
N ASP A 138 1.97 8.42 -19.77
CA ASP A 138 2.06 9.58 -18.87
C ASP A 138 1.63 9.15 -17.45
N LEU A 139 0.56 8.34 -17.33
CA LEU A 139 0.19 7.71 -16.06
C LEU A 139 1.34 6.85 -15.53
N GLY A 140 1.92 6.02 -16.40
CA GLY A 140 3.06 5.17 -16.06
C GLY A 140 4.26 5.97 -15.53
N TYR A 141 4.63 7.04 -16.23
CA TYR A 141 5.72 7.94 -15.84
C TYR A 141 5.47 8.60 -14.48
N GLU A 142 4.26 9.11 -14.26
CA GLU A 142 3.87 9.76 -13.01
C GLU A 142 3.92 8.78 -11.83
N LEU A 143 3.44 7.54 -12.00
CA LEU A 143 3.48 6.51 -10.96
C LEU A 143 4.91 6.04 -10.70
N MET A 144 5.71 5.78 -11.75
CA MET A 144 7.12 5.39 -11.60
C MET A 144 7.92 6.45 -10.85
N THR A 145 7.78 7.73 -11.19
CA THR A 145 8.50 8.84 -10.53
C THR A 145 8.20 8.88 -9.03
N ARG A 146 6.93 8.70 -8.66
CA ARG A 146 6.48 8.68 -7.26
C ARG A 146 6.98 7.45 -6.50
N VAL A 147 6.85 6.26 -7.09
CA VAL A 147 7.33 5.02 -6.47
C VAL A 147 8.85 5.05 -6.30
N THR A 148 9.61 5.55 -7.28
CA THR A 148 11.08 5.70 -7.16
C THR A 148 11.45 6.60 -5.98
N SER A 149 10.70 7.68 -5.75
CA SER A 149 10.92 8.55 -4.58
C SER A 149 10.74 7.79 -3.26
N VAL A 150 9.73 6.92 -3.19
CA VAL A 150 9.50 6.04 -2.03
C VAL A 150 10.65 5.04 -1.85
N VAL A 151 11.16 4.45 -2.94
CA VAL A 151 12.30 3.52 -2.88
C VAL A 151 13.56 4.23 -2.36
N ILE A 152 13.86 5.43 -2.87
CA ILE A 152 15.02 6.23 -2.43
C ILE A 152 14.92 6.55 -0.94
N GLN A 153 13.76 6.99 -0.47
CA GLN A 153 13.53 7.30 0.94
C GLN A 153 13.79 6.08 1.84
N ARG A 154 13.31 4.90 1.45
CA ARG A 154 13.52 3.67 2.21
C ARG A 154 14.97 3.23 2.21
N LEU A 155 15.64 3.26 1.07
CA LEU A 155 17.07 2.94 0.98
C LEU A 155 17.91 3.85 1.89
N GLN A 156 17.59 5.15 1.93
CA GLN A 156 18.24 6.11 2.83
C GLN A 156 17.95 5.81 4.30
N ALA A 157 16.71 5.46 4.64
CA ALA A 157 16.31 5.08 6.00
C ALA A 157 17.05 3.83 6.48
N THR A 158 17.07 2.76 5.68
CA THR A 158 17.80 1.52 5.97
C THR A 158 19.30 1.78 6.11
N ARG A 159 19.91 2.57 5.22
CA ARG A 159 21.34 2.94 5.33
C ARG A 159 21.65 3.69 6.62
N LYS A 160 20.73 4.54 7.12
CA LYS A 160 20.91 5.26 8.38
C LYS A 160 20.89 4.30 9.58
N GLN A 161 20.01 3.30 9.57
CA GLN A 161 19.94 2.27 10.61
C GLN A 161 21.22 1.42 10.65
N LEU A 162 21.71 0.96 9.50
CA LEU A 162 22.93 0.12 9.40
C LEU A 162 24.23 0.84 9.79
N ARG A 163 24.27 2.18 9.74
CA ARG A 163 25.45 2.95 10.19
C ARG A 163 25.43 3.26 11.69
N GLY A 164 24.30 3.01 12.36
CA GLY A 164 24.11 3.20 13.79
C GLY A 164 24.16 1.91 14.61
N SER A 165 24.31 0.74 13.96
CA SER A 165 24.59 -0.57 14.57
C SER A 165 26.08 -0.89 14.51
#